data_AF-A0A3C0T767-F1
#
_entry.id   AF-A0A3C0T767-F1
#
_cell.length_a   1.000
_cell.length_b   1.000
_cell.length_c   1.000
_cell.angle_alpha   90.00
_cell.angle_beta   90.00
_cell.angle_gamma   90.00
#
_symmetry.space_group_name_H-M   'P 1'
#
loop_
_entity.id
_entity.type
_entity.pdbx_description
1 polymer ?
#
loop_
_entity_poly.entity_id
_entity_poly.type
_entity_poly.pdbx_seq_one_letter_code
_entity_poly.pdbx_strand_id
1 'polypeptide(L)'
;IIDTPGHVDFTYEVSRSMAACEGALLVVDAAQGVEAQSVANCYTAIEQALEVLPVLNKIDLPQADPDRVCQEIEEIIGIDATGALQVSAKNGIGIEELLETLVEVIPPPEDFRDDELQALIIDSWFD
;
A
#
# COMPACT_ATOMS: atom_id res chain seq x y z
N ILE A 1 -10.92 4.05 0.84
CA ILE A 1 -9.52 4.43 1.13
C ILE A 1 -9.44 4.70 2.62
N ILE A 2 -8.60 3.95 3.33
CA ILE A 2 -8.31 4.15 4.75
C ILE A 2 -6.89 4.70 4.82
N ASP A 3 -6.71 5.79 5.56
CA ASP A 3 -5.39 6.37 5.78
C ASP A 3 -4.69 5.60 6.91
N THR A 4 -3.41 5.26 6.70
CA THR A 4 -2.60 4.55 7.69
C THR A 4 -1.52 5.47 8.22
N PRO A 5 -1.44 5.74 9.53
CA PRO A 5 -0.36 6.53 10.11
C PRO A 5 1.03 5.94 9.77
N GLY A 6 1.96 6.74 9.25
CA GLY A 6 3.28 6.22 8.81
C GLY A 6 4.33 6.09 9.93
N HIS A 7 4.04 6.57 11.14
CA HIS A 7 5.01 6.60 12.23
C HIS A 7 4.88 5.36 13.13
N VAL A 8 6.02 4.81 13.57
CA VAL A 8 6.11 3.60 14.41
C VAL A 8 5.32 3.68 15.72
N ASP A 9 5.08 4.89 16.22
CA ASP A 9 4.29 5.11 17.44
C ASP A 9 2.81 4.73 17.28
N PHE A 10 2.33 4.59 16.03
CA PHE A 10 0.94 4.28 15.70
C PHE A 10 0.76 2.87 15.12
N THR A 11 1.72 1.97 15.35
CA THR A 11 1.70 0.60 14.79
C THR A 11 0.38 -0.15 15.09
N TYR A 12 -0.25 0.11 16.25
CA TYR A 12 -1.55 -0.49 16.59
C TYR A 12 -2.71 0.04 15.74
N GLU A 13 -2.74 1.35 15.45
CA GLU A 13 -3.76 1.97 14.60
C GLU A 13 -3.59 1.53 13.16
N VAL A 14 -2.34 1.48 12.67
CA VAL A 14 -2.00 0.92 11.35
C VAL A 14 -2.49 -0.51 11.23
N SER A 15 -2.25 -1.35 12.25
CA SER A 15 -2.69 -2.74 12.24
C SER A 15 -4.23 -2.86 12.17
N ARG A 16 -4.98 -2.03 12.89
CA ARG A 16 -6.46 -2.07 12.84
C ARG A 16 -7.02 -1.54 11.52
N SER A 17 -6.41 -0.51 10.95
CA SER A 17 -6.76 0.01 9.63
C SER A 17 -6.52 -1.03 8.54
N MET A 18 -5.40 -1.75 8.62
CA MET A 18 -5.07 -2.84 7.70
C MET A 18 -6.05 -4.02 7.83
N ALA A 19 -6.49 -4.36 9.04
CA ALA A 19 -7.43 -5.46 9.28
C ALA A 19 -8.85 -5.21 8.71
N ALA A 20 -9.13 -3.98 8.25
CA ALA A 20 -10.39 -3.61 7.61
C ALA A 20 -10.31 -3.57 6.08
N CYS A 21 -9.17 -3.96 5.51
CA CYS A 21 -8.91 -3.92 4.07
C CYS A 21 -8.68 -5.33 3.54
N GLU A 22 -8.92 -5.51 2.24
CA GLU A 22 -8.52 -6.72 1.49
C GLU A 22 -7.14 -6.56 0.82
N GLY A 23 -6.62 -5.33 0.77
CA GLY A 23 -5.35 -5.04 0.14
C GLY A 23 -4.71 -3.73 0.58
N ALA A 24 -3.44 -3.58 0.23
CA ALA A 24 -2.63 -2.40 0.55
C ALA A 24 -1.81 -1.94 -0.67
N LEU A 25 -1.72 -0.62 -0.85
CA LEU A 25 -0.81 -0.02 -1.83
C LEU A 25 0.53 0.26 -1.15
N LEU A 26 1.59 -0.39 -1.62
CA LEU A 26 2.95 -0.10 -1.19
C LEU A 26 3.54 0.99 -2.08
N VAL A 27 3.37 2.24 -1.65
CA VAL A 27 3.89 3.41 -2.38
C VAL A 27 5.35 3.67 -1.98
N VAL A 28 6.27 3.51 -2.94
CA VAL A 28 7.70 3.74 -2.76
C VAL A 28 8.16 4.91 -3.64
N ASP A 29 9.04 5.76 -3.11
CA ASP A 29 9.61 6.85 -3.89
C ASP A 29 10.65 6.31 -4.88
N ALA A 30 10.43 6.52 -6.18
CA ALA A 30 11.32 6.07 -7.25
C ALA A 30 12.72 6.73 -7.19
N ALA A 31 12.88 7.85 -6.49
CA ALA A 31 14.16 8.50 -6.28
C ALA A 31 14.88 8.03 -5.01
N GLN A 32 14.15 7.85 -3.90
CA GLN A 32 14.76 7.52 -2.60
C GLN A 32 14.92 6.01 -2.41
N GLY A 33 14.00 5.21 -2.95
CA GLY A 33 13.97 3.78 -2.75
C GLY A 33 13.28 3.36 -1.46
N VAL A 34 13.57 2.15 -1.02
CA VAL A 34 12.92 1.53 0.14
C VAL A 34 13.51 2.09 1.44
N GLU A 35 12.65 2.63 2.31
CA GLU A 35 13.02 3.09 3.65
C GLU A 35 12.58 2.09 4.74
N ALA A 36 13.20 2.15 5.91
CA ALA A 36 12.89 1.24 7.02
C ALA A 36 11.40 1.24 7.43
N GLN A 37 10.72 2.39 7.31
CA GLN A 37 9.29 2.51 7.60
C GLN A 37 8.43 1.78 6.57
N SER A 38 8.75 1.89 5.27
CA SER A 38 8.07 1.16 4.19
C SER A 38 8.16 -0.35 4.41
N VAL A 39 9.33 -0.84 4.84
CA VAL A 39 9.55 -2.25 5.16
C VAL A 39 8.67 -2.72 6.32
N ALA A 40 8.65 -1.98 7.44
CA ALA A 40 7.87 -2.36 8.62
C ALA A 40 6.35 -2.43 8.34
N ASN A 41 5.81 -1.45 7.61
CA ASN A 41 4.39 -1.42 7.26
C ASN A 41 4.05 -2.53 6.27
N CYS A 42 4.96 -2.83 5.33
CA CYS A 42 4.75 -3.91 4.37
C CYS A 42 4.69 -5.29 5.04
N TYR A 43 5.62 -5.59 5.96
CA TYR A 43 5.56 -6.84 6.73
C TYR A 43 4.26 -6.97 7.52
N THR A 44 3.77 -5.87 8.10
CA THR A 44 2.47 -5.86 8.81
C THR A 44 1.31 -6.20 7.88
N ALA A 45 1.32 -5.68 6.64
CA ALA A 45 0.29 -5.99 5.64
C ALA A 45 0.33 -7.47 5.22
N ILE A 46 1.52 -8.03 5.01
CA ILE A 46 1.72 -9.45 4.67
C ILE A 46 1.25 -10.36 5.81
N GLU A 47 1.59 -10.03 7.06
CA GLU A 47 1.15 -10.79 8.25
C GLU A 47 -0.37 -10.83 8.39
N GLN A 48 -1.06 -9.81 7.88
CA GLN A 48 -2.53 -9.73 7.85
C GLN A 48 -3.14 -10.33 6.58
N ALA A 49 -2.33 -11.01 5.76
CA ALA A 49 -2.75 -11.63 4.50
C ALA A 49 -3.41 -10.65 3.51
N LEU A 50 -3.00 -9.38 3.53
CA LEU A 50 -3.43 -8.40 2.55
C LEU A 50 -2.74 -8.63 1.21
N GLU A 51 -3.47 -8.41 0.12
CA GLU A 51 -2.87 -8.32 -1.20
C GLU A 51 -2.08 -6.99 -1.30
N VAL A 52 -0.77 -7.07 -1.53
CA VAL A 52 0.11 -5.89 -1.56
C VAL A 52 0.49 -5.55 -2.99
N LEU A 53 0.07 -4.36 -3.45
CA LEU A 53 0.38 -3.86 -4.79
C LEU A 53 1.49 -2.79 -4.72
N PRO A 54 2.72 -3.07 -5.23
CA PRO A 54 3.79 -2.10 -5.26
C PRO A 54 3.57 -1.01 -6.32
N VAL A 55 3.84 0.24 -5.95
CA VAL A 55 3.71 1.42 -6.80
C VAL A 55 4.92 2.33 -6.61
N LEU A 56 5.56 2.70 -7.72
CA LEU A 56 6.71 3.60 -7.74
C LEU A 56 6.25 5.02 -8.05
N ASN A 57 6.28 5.89 -7.05
CA ASN A 57 5.84 7.27 -7.17
C ASN A 57 7.02 8.23 -7.42
N LYS A 58 6.71 9.45 -7.87
CA LYS A 58 7.67 10.54 -8.15
C LYS A 58 8.61 10.27 -9.33
N ILE A 59 8.13 9.54 -10.35
CA ILE A 59 8.89 9.31 -11.59
C ILE A 59 9.20 10.58 -12.38
N ASP A 60 8.58 11.71 -12.02
CA ASP A 60 8.88 13.02 -12.59
C ASP A 60 10.20 13.62 -12.11
N LEU A 61 10.82 13.06 -11.07
CA LEU A 61 12.09 13.54 -10.56
C LEU A 61 13.25 13.09 -11.47
N PRO A 62 14.23 13.97 -11.77
CA PRO A 62 15.35 13.63 -12.65
C PRO A 62 16.26 12.54 -12.08
N GLN A 63 16.23 12.33 -10.77
CA GLN A 63 16.95 11.27 -10.07
C GLN A 63 16.11 10.01 -9.84
N ALA A 64 14.89 9.93 -10.36
CA ALA A 64 14.08 8.72 -10.27
C ALA A 64 14.76 7.57 -11.01
N ASP A 65 14.87 6.42 -10.34
CA ASP A 65 15.46 5.19 -10.88
C ASP A 65 14.53 4.01 -10.55
N PRO A 66 13.42 3.86 -11.28
CA PRO A 66 12.41 2.84 -10.99
C PRO A 66 12.96 1.41 -11.00
N ASP A 67 13.88 1.10 -11.92
CA ASP A 67 14.45 -0.23 -12.07
C ASP A 67 15.27 -0.63 -10.84
N ARG A 68 16.09 0.28 -10.30
CA ARG A 68 16.81 0.07 -9.04
C ARG A 68 15.84 -0.13 -7.88
N VAL A 69 14.78 0.68 -7.80
CA VAL A 69 13.82 0.60 -6.69
C VAL A 69 13.00 -0.69 -6.74
N CYS A 70 12.61 -1.17 -7.92
CA CYS A 70 12.02 -2.50 -8.08
C CYS A 70 12.92 -3.60 -7.50
N GLN A 71 14.22 -3.57 -7.82
CA GLN A 71 15.19 -4.54 -7.28
C GLN A 71 15.28 -4.43 -5.76
N GLU A 72 15.29 -3.22 -5.19
CA GLU A 72 15.30 -3.04 -3.74
C GLU A 72 14.05 -3.60 -3.06
N ILE A 73 12.87 -3.43 -3.66
CA ILE A 73 11.63 -4.02 -3.14
C ILE A 73 11.73 -5.56 -3.13
N GLU A 74 12.19 -6.16 -4.23
CA GLU A 74 12.36 -7.62 -4.33
C GLU A 74 13.41 -8.15 -3.34
N GLU A 75 14.55 -7.48 -3.19
CA GLU A 75 15.64 -7.95 -2.33
C GLU A 75 15.38 -7.73 -0.83
N ILE A 76 14.73 -6.62 -0.46
CA ILE A 76 14.56 -6.21 0.95
C ILE A 76 13.22 -6.66 1.51
N ILE A 77 12.15 -6.52 0.72
CA ILE A 77 10.78 -6.81 1.14
C ILE A 77 10.37 -8.23 0.72
N GLY A 78 10.88 -8.71 -0.43
CA GLY A 78 10.56 -10.04 -0.93
C GLY A 78 9.23 -10.12 -1.67
N ILE A 79 8.73 -8.98 -2.17
CA ILE A 79 7.53 -8.90 -3.03
C ILE A 79 7.97 -8.77 -4.47
N ASP A 80 7.26 -9.45 -5.39
CA ASP A 80 7.44 -9.26 -6.83
C ASP A 80 7.09 -7.81 -7.21
N ALA A 81 8.11 -7.05 -7.59
CA ALA A 81 7.96 -5.69 -8.07
C ALA A 81 8.16 -5.61 -9.59
N THR A 82 8.22 -6.76 -10.28
CA THR A 82 8.35 -6.81 -11.73
C THR A 82 7.11 -6.19 -12.36
N GLY A 83 7.29 -5.07 -13.05
CA GLY A 83 6.18 -4.32 -13.64
C GLY A 83 5.38 -3.48 -12.65
N ALA A 84 5.95 -3.18 -11.47
CA ALA A 84 5.37 -2.22 -10.54
C ALA A 84 5.00 -0.92 -11.26
N LEU A 85 3.79 -0.42 -10.98
CA LEU A 85 3.25 0.74 -11.66
C LEU A 85 4.06 1.98 -11.36
N GLN A 86 4.41 2.71 -12.42
CA GLN A 86 5.21 3.92 -12.35
C GLN A 86 4.30 5.13 -12.44
N VAL A 87 4.21 5.92 -11.37
CA VAL A 87 3.27 7.04 -11.25
C VAL A 87 3.96 8.34 -10.85
N SER A 88 3.33 9.45 -11.24
CA SER A 88 3.61 10.77 -10.67
C SER A 88 2.32 11.32 -10.10
N ALA A 89 2.15 11.21 -8.78
CA ALA A 89 1.01 11.80 -8.09
C ALA A 89 0.95 13.34 -8.25
N LYS A 90 2.11 13.98 -8.46
CA LYS A 90 2.21 15.42 -8.69
C LYS A 90 1.68 15.84 -10.05
N ASN A 91 1.99 15.07 -11.09
CA ASN A 91 1.63 15.39 -12.47
C ASN A 91 0.40 14.61 -12.98
N GLY A 92 -0.15 13.70 -12.17
CA GLY A 92 -1.27 12.83 -12.52
C GLY A 92 -0.93 11.69 -13.49
N ILE A 93 0.34 11.32 -13.63
CA ILE A 93 0.79 10.28 -14.57
C ILE A 93 0.54 8.90 -13.95
N GLY A 94 -0.07 7.98 -14.71
CA GLY A 94 -0.28 6.58 -14.31
C GLY A 94 -1.38 6.36 -13.26
N ILE A 95 -2.10 7.41 -12.86
CA ILE A 95 -3.11 7.32 -11.79
C ILE A 95 -4.35 6.53 -12.25
N GLU A 96 -4.78 6.69 -13.50
CA GLU A 96 -5.91 5.94 -14.04
C GLU A 96 -5.60 4.44 -14.12
N GLU A 97 -4.46 4.09 -14.71
CA GLU A 97 -3.94 2.71 -14.76
C GLU A 97 -3.77 2.09 -13.37
N LEU A 98 -3.33 2.90 -12.38
CA LEU A 98 -3.25 2.47 -10.99
C LEU A 98 -4.62 2.14 -10.41
N LEU A 99 -5.63 2.95 -10.65
CA LEU A 99 -6.99 2.68 -10.17
C LEU A 99 -7.59 1.45 -10.85
N GLU A 100 -7.36 1.27 -12.15
CA GLU A 100 -7.80 0.08 -12.88
C GLU A 100 -7.13 -1.19 -12.33
N THR A 101 -5.81 -1.17 -12.20
CA THR A 101 -5.04 -2.30 -11.64
C THR A 101 -5.45 -2.62 -10.22
N LEU A 102 -5.74 -1.61 -9.39
CA LEU A 102 -6.22 -1.81 -8.03
C LEU A 102 -7.53 -2.61 -8.02
N VAL A 103 -8.48 -2.29 -8.91
CA VAL A 103 -9.75 -3.01 -9.04
C VAL A 103 -9.55 -4.44 -9.53
N GLU A 104 -8.55 -4.69 -10.38
CA GLU A 104 -8.27 -6.02 -10.92
C GLU A 104 -7.54 -6.93 -9.92
N VAL A 105 -6.62 -6.37 -9.13
CA VAL A 105 -5.71 -7.13 -8.26
C VAL A 105 -6.28 -7.31 -6.86
N ILE A 106 -6.87 -6.26 -6.27
CA ILE A 106 -7.36 -6.34 -4.88
C ILE A 106 -8.72 -7.07 -4.86
N PRO A 107 -8.84 -8.18 -4.11
CA PRO A 107 -10.09 -8.93 -4.08
C PRO A 107 -11.20 -8.12 -3.40
N PRO A 108 -12.47 -8.35 -3.79
CA PRO A 108 -13.60 -7.77 -3.06
C PRO A 108 -13.71 -8.40 -1.66
N PRO A 109 -14.31 -7.69 -0.68
CA PRO A 109 -14.59 -8.25 0.63
C PRO A 109 -15.53 -9.46 0.53
N GLU A 110 -15.40 -10.37 1.48
CA GLU A 110 -16.34 -11.48 1.64
C GLU A 110 -17.75 -10.98 1.99
N ASP A 111 -18.77 -11.68 1.51
CA ASP A 111 -20.17 -11.28 1.66
C ASP A 111 -20.80 -11.90 2.91
N PHE A 112 -20.99 -11.07 3.94
CA PHE A 112 -21.59 -11.46 5.23
C PHE A 112 -22.96 -10.80 5.47
N ARG A 113 -23.68 -10.39 4.42
CA ARG A 113 -24.93 -9.60 4.57
C ARG A 113 -26.05 -10.33 5.31
N ASP A 114 -26.03 -11.67 5.32
CA ASP A 114 -27.04 -12.50 5.99
C ASP A 114 -26.64 -12.92 7.42
N ASP A 115 -25.44 -12.54 7.89
CA ASP A 115 -24.91 -12.89 9.21
C ASP A 115 -25.30 -11.87 10.30
N GLU A 116 -25.01 -12.20 11.57
CA GLU A 116 -25.15 -11.24 12.67
C GLU A 116 -24.19 -10.06 12.48
N LEU A 117 -24.64 -8.84 12.80
CA LEU A 117 -23.83 -7.63 12.63
C LEU A 117 -22.50 -7.72 13.38
N GLN A 118 -21.41 -7.66 12.63
CA GLN A 118 -20.06 -7.46 13.15
C GLN A 118 -19.46 -6.23 12.49
N ALA A 119 -18.90 -5.31 13.29
CA ALA A 119 -18.29 -4.09 12.80
C ALA A 119 -16.99 -3.80 13.55
N LEU A 120 -15.95 -3.44 12.80
CA LEU A 120 -14.67 -3.01 13.33
C LEU A 120 -14.62 -1.49 13.39
N ILE A 121 -14.45 -0.92 14.59
CA ILE A 121 -14.16 0.50 14.74
C ILE A 121 -12.72 0.71 14.26
N ILE A 122 -12.43 1.59 13.32
CA ILE A 122 -11.05 1.75 12.83
C ILE A 122 -10.39 2.95 13.50
N ASP A 123 -11.12 4.05 13.60
CA ASP A 123 -10.69 5.30 14.22
C ASP A 123 -11.88 5.99 14.93
N SER A 124 -11.60 6.93 15.83
CA SER A 124 -12.60 7.74 16.53
C SER A 124 -12.06 9.13 16.87
N TRP A 125 -12.83 10.17 16.56
CA TRP A 125 -12.55 11.54 16.98
C TRP A 125 -13.71 12.12 17.80
N PHE A 126 -13.42 13.17 18.56
CA PHE A 126 -14.44 13.92 19.31
C PHE A 126 -15.04 15.01 18.41
N ASP A 127 -16.38 15.10 18.39
CA ASP A 127 -17.15 16.12 17.66
C ASP A 127 -17.36 17.39 18.50
#